data_AF-A0A7X8AQK3-F1
#
_entry.id   AF-A0A7X8AQK3-F1
#
_cell.length_a   1.000
_cell.length_b   1.000
_cell.length_c   1.000
_cell.angle_alpha   90.00
_cell.angle_beta   90.00
_cell.angle_gamma   90.00
#
_symmetry.space_group_name_H-M   'P 1'
#
loop_
_entity.id
_entity.type
_entity.pdbx_description
1 polymer ?
#
loop_
_entity_poly.entity_id
_entity_poly.type
_entity_poly.pdbx_seq_one_letter_code
_entity_poly.pdbx_strand_id
1 'polypeptide(L)' 'MTTGLVYALIGAALAAGLAGVGSAVGVSLGGKAAAGVISEKPELFGRVLILQALPGTQGIYGFLVAVLIMVKIGMIG' A
#
# COMPACT_ATOMS: atom_id res chain seq x y z
N MET A 1 29.67 -0.30 5.85
CA MET A 1 28.30 -0.53 6.36
C MET A 1 28.34 -1.72 7.29
N THR A 2 27.70 -1.66 8.47
CA THR A 2 27.55 -2.85 9.31
C THR A 2 26.53 -3.80 8.67
N THR A 3 26.66 -5.10 8.88
CA THR A 3 25.70 -6.10 8.36
C THR A 3 24.27 -5.79 8.82
N GLY A 4 24.11 -5.25 10.04
CA GLY A 4 22.82 -4.81 10.56
C GLY A 4 22.18 -3.66 9.76
N LEU A 5 22.98 -2.69 9.30
CA LEU A 5 22.48 -1.59 8.45
C LEU A 5 21.97 -2.12 7.11
N VAL A 6 22.67 -3.08 6.51
CA VAL A 6 22.24 -3.70 5.24
C VAL A 6 20.89 -4.41 5.42
N TYR A 7 20.71 -5.17 6.50
CA TYR A 7 19.43 -5.81 6.78
C TYR A 7 18.29 -4.83 7.06
N ALA A 8 18.55 -3.73 7.77
CA ALA A 8 17.55 -2.71 8.01
C ALA A 8 17.06 -2.05 6.70
N LEU A 9 17.98 -1.74 5.78
CA LEU A 9 17.64 -1.18 4.48
C LEU A 9 16.84 -2.15 3.60
N ILE A 10 17.23 -3.43 3.58
CA ILE A 10 16.46 -4.47 2.89
C ILE A 10 15.06 -4.59 3.51
N GLY A 11 14.95 -4.57 4.83
CA GLY A 11 13.68 -4.61 5.54
C GLY A 11 12.77 -3.43 5.18
N ALA A 12 13.29 -2.21 5.13
CA ALA A 12 12.55 -1.02 4.71
C ALA A 12 12.09 -1.13 3.25
N ALA A 13 12.96 -1.59 2.34
CA ALA A 13 12.63 -1.77 0.94
C ALA A 13 11.53 -2.83 0.73
N LEU A 14 11.60 -3.95 1.46
CA LEU A 14 10.60 -5.01 1.39
C LEU A 14 9.26 -4.56 2.00
N ALA A 15 9.28 -3.86 3.13
CA ALA A 15 8.07 -3.35 3.78
C ALA A 15 7.28 -2.41 2.85
N ALA A 16 7.94 -1.44 2.22
CA ALA A 16 7.30 -0.55 1.26
C ALA A 16 6.94 -1.27 -0.05
N GLY A 17 7.87 -2.04 -0.61
CA GLY A 17 7.72 -2.67 -1.93
C GLY A 17 6.62 -3.72 -1.96
N LEU A 18 6.64 -4.70 -1.05
CA LEU A 18 5.67 -5.79 -1.06
C LEU A 18 4.27 -5.29 -0.69
N ALA A 19 4.16 -4.38 0.29
CA ALA A 19 2.88 -3.78 0.66
C ALA A 19 2.32 -2.91 -0.46
N GLY A 20 3.17 -2.15 -1.17
CA GLY A 20 2.80 -1.36 -2.34
C GLY A 20 2.25 -2.24 -3.48
N VAL A 21 2.93 -3.35 -3.78
CA VAL A 21 2.46 -4.32 -4.78
C VAL A 21 1.13 -4.94 -4.37
N GLY A 22 1.00 -5.42 -3.13
CA GLY A 22 -0.24 -6.00 -2.63
C GLY A 22 -1.41 -5.01 -2.66
N SER A 23 -1.16 -3.76 -2.28
CA SER A 23 -2.10 -2.65 -2.36
C SER A 23 -2.57 -2.40 -3.79
N ALA A 24 -1.63 -2.27 -4.74
CA ALA A 24 -1.96 -2.04 -6.15
C ALA A 24 -2.80 -3.18 -6.75
N VAL A 25 -2.46 -4.43 -6.42
CA VAL A 25 -3.24 -5.60 -6.86
C VAL A 25 -4.66 -5.54 -6.27
N GLY A 26 -4.81 -5.31 -4.96
CA GLY A 26 -6.11 -5.22 -4.30
C GLY A 26 -7.00 -4.10 -4.85
N VAL A 27 -6.43 -2.90 -5.03
CA VAL A 27 -7.13 -1.76 -5.64
C VAL A 27 -7.54 -2.08 -7.08
N SER A 28 -6.69 -2.75 -7.86
CA SER A 28 -7.02 -3.12 -9.24
C SER A 28 -8.19 -4.12 -9.34
N LEU A 29 -8.25 -5.08 -8.42
CA LEU A 29 -9.35 -6.04 -8.34
C LEU A 29 -10.65 -5.34 -7.93
N GLY A 30 -10.60 -4.50 -6.90
CA GLY A 30 -11.75 -3.70 -6.45
C GLY A 30 -12.25 -2.75 -7.55
N GLY A 31 -11.34 -2.09 -8.26
CA GLY A 31 -11.66 -1.16 -9.34
C GLY A 31 -12.32 -1.85 -10.53
N LYS A 32 -11.85 -3.04 -10.93
CA LYS A 32 -12.48 -3.84 -12.00
C LYS A 32 -13.92 -4.24 -11.63
N ALA A 33 -14.14 -4.69 -10.39
CA ALA A 33 -15.47 -5.02 -9.90
C ALA A 33 -16.38 -3.78 -9.82
N ALA A 34 -15.85 -2.66 -9.30
CA ALA A 34 -16.57 -1.39 -9.21
C ALA A 34 -17.01 -0.88 -10.59
N ALA A 35 -16.14 -0.97 -11.60
CA ALA A 35 -16.46 -0.55 -12.96
C ALA A 35 -17.66 -1.35 -13.54
N GLY A 36 -17.70 -2.66 -13.32
CA GLY A 36 -18.84 -3.49 -13.73
C GLY A 36 -20.14 -3.19 -12.96
N VAL A 37 -20.05 -2.75 -11.70
CA VAL A 37 -21.25 -2.31 -10.96
C VAL A 37 -21.74 -0.97 -11.49
N ILE A 38 -20.83 -0.02 -11.75
CA ILE A 38 -21.18 1.34 -12.20
C ILE A 38 -21.77 1.34 -13.61
N SER A 39 -21.42 0.37 -14.48
CA SER A 39 -22.02 0.27 -15.81
C SER A 39 -23.53 -0.01 -15.78
N GLU A 40 -24.00 -0.70 -14.74
CA GLU A 40 -25.42 -1.04 -14.55
C GLU A 40 -26.12 -0.12 -13.52
N LYS A 41 -25.39 0.32 -12.50
CA LYS A 41 -25.92 1.07 -11.34
C LYS A 41 -25.04 2.28 -11.02
N PRO A 42 -25.06 3.34 -11.86
CA PRO A 42 -24.17 4.50 -11.72
C PRO A 42 -24.35 5.25 -10.40
N GLU A 43 -25.54 5.21 -9.80
CA GLU A 43 -25.85 5.81 -8.50
C GLU A 43 -25.05 5.21 -7.34
N LEU A 44 -24.45 4.01 -7.52
CA LEU A 44 -23.62 3.35 -6.51
C LEU A 44 -22.16 3.79 -6.51
N PHE A 45 -21.74 4.71 -7.39
CA PHE A 45 -20.34 5.16 -7.54
C PHE A 45 -19.64 5.44 -6.22
N GLY A 46 -20.24 6.28 -5.36
CA GLY A 46 -19.62 6.67 -4.09
C GLY A 46 -19.38 5.49 -3.14
N ARG A 47 -20.32 4.53 -3.09
CA ARG A 47 -20.21 3.36 -2.22
C ARG A 47 -19.12 2.41 -2.71
N VAL A 48 -19.06 2.15 -4.02
CA VAL A 48 -18.04 1.25 -4.59
C VAL A 48 -16.65 1.90 -4.61
N LEU A 49 -16.57 3.23 -4.73
CA LEU A 49 -15.31 3.98 -4.63
C LEU A 49 -14.64 3.80 -3.26
N ILE A 50 -15.44 3.85 -2.18
CA ILE A 50 -14.94 3.60 -0.82
C ILE A 50 -14.44 2.16 -0.71
N LEU A 51 -15.22 1.18 -1.18
CA LEU A 51 -14.86 -0.23 -1.10
C LEU A 51 -13.57 -0.55 -1.86
N GLN A 52 -13.39 0.00 -3.07
CA GLN A 52 -12.15 -0.22 -3.84
C GLN A 52 -10.94 0.52 -3.27
N ALA A 53 -11.14 1.55 -2.44
CA ALA A 53 -10.05 2.29 -1.82
C ALA A 53 -9.46 1.58 -0.59
N LEU A 54 -10.22 0.69 0.06
CA LEU A 54 -9.79 -0.01 1.28
C LEU A 54 -8.45 -0.76 1.14
N PRO A 55 -8.18 -1.52 0.05
CA PRO A 55 -6.89 -2.18 -0.15
C PRO A 55 -5.72 -1.19 -0.26
N GLY A 56 -5.99 0.06 -0.67
CA GLY A 56 -5.02 1.15 -0.77
C GLY A 56 -4.24 1.41 0.52
N THR A 57 -4.91 1.20 1.67
CA THR A 57 -4.35 1.40 3.01
C THR A 57 -3.13 0.52 3.30
N GLN A 58 -3.03 -0.66 2.68
CA GLN A 58 -1.90 -1.56 2.87
C GLN A 58 -0.59 -0.94 2.39
N GLY A 59 -0.64 -0.17 1.29
CA GLY A 59 0.52 0.56 0.80
C GLY A 59 0.98 1.65 1.78
N ILE A 60 0.02 2.34 2.42
CA ILE A 60 0.30 3.36 3.44
C ILE A 60 0.98 2.72 4.65
N TYR A 61 0.48 1.57 5.13
CA TYR A 61 1.07 0.87 6.27
C TYR A 61 2.50 0.38 5.98
N GLY A 62 2.75 -0.20 4.81
CA GLY A 62 4.10 -0.64 4.44
C GLY A 62 5.08 0.53 4.30
N PHE A 63 4.63 1.64 3.71
CA PHE A 63 5.42 2.87 3.63
C PHE A 63 5.72 3.46 5.01
N LEU A 64 4.72 3.54 5.89
CA LEU A 64 4.89 4.01 7.27
C LEU A 64 5.92 3.16 8.02
N VAL A 65 5.86 1.83 7.90
CA VAL A 65 6.84 0.93 8.50
C VAL A 65 8.24 1.17 7.96
N ALA A 66 8.40 1.36 6.64
CA ALA A 66 9.69 1.71 6.05
C ALA A 66 10.25 3.02 6.62
N VAL A 67 9.44 4.06 6.75
CA VAL A 67 9.83 5.33 7.39
C VAL A 67 10.25 5.11 8.84
N LEU A 68 9.48 4.36 9.62
CA LEU A 68 9.81 4.06 11.02
C LEU A 68 11.13 3.30 11.16
N ILE A 69 11.43 2.37 10.24
CA ILE A 69 12.73 1.69 10.20
C ILE A 69 13.85 2.71 9.97
N MET A 70 13.69 3.60 8.98
CA MET A 70 14.70 4.61 8.63
C MET A 70 14.97 5.61 9.76
N VAL A 71 13.93 6.02 10.50
CA VAL A 71 14.04 6.84 11.70
C VAL A 71 14.79 6.09 12.81
N LYS A 72 14.45 4.82 13.05
CA LYS A 72 15.07 4.02 14.11
C LYS A 72 16.56 3.76 13.91
N ILE A 73 17.03 3.70 12.67
CA ILE A 73 18.45 3.55 12.33
C ILE A 73 19.19 4.89 12.17
N GLY A 74 18.52 6.02 12.42
CA GLY A 74 19.12 7.36 12.38
C GLY A 74 19.48 7.85 10.98
N MET A 75 18.78 7.36 9.95
CA MET A 75 19.03 7.78 8.56
C MET A 75 18.19 8.98 8.12
N ILE A 76 17.02 9.17 8.73
CA ILE A 76 16.14 10.33 8.52
C ILE A 76 15.55 10.78 9.86
N GLY A 77 15.36 12.09 10.02
CA GLY A 77 14.94 12.70 11.28
C GLY A 77 16.07 12.83 12.28
#